data_AF-A0AAI9FH97-F1
#
_entry.id   AF-A0AAI9FH97-F1
#
_cell.length_a   1.000
_cell.length_b   1.000
_cell.length_c   1.000
_cell.angle_alpha   90.00
_cell.angle_beta   90.00
_cell.angle_gamma   90.00
#
_symmetry.space_group_name_H-M   'P 1'
#
loop_
_entity.id
_entity.type
_entity.pdbx_description
1 polymer ?
#
loop_
_entity_poly.entity_id
_entity_poly.type
_entity_poly.pdbx_seq_one_letter_code
_entity_poly.pdbx_strand_id
1 'polypeptide(L)'
;MNPHDRKAWYQSERERLKFQHETVQLVPVSDVRRSFSVVVKAIVQILETWPDRLERDRGWTASQLNEVQIVVDEIRDTLEKAVIACCDEADM
;
A
#
# COMPACT_ATOMS: atom_id res chain seq x y z
N MET A 1 22.73 9.03 36.31
CA MET A 1 22.37 7.61 36.17
C MET A 1 23.65 6.79 36.22
N ASN A 2 23.76 5.81 37.12
CA ASN A 2 24.97 4.99 37.17
C ASN A 2 25.00 4.04 35.94
N PRO A 3 26.15 3.43 35.58
CA PRO A 3 26.24 2.57 34.40
C PRO A 3 25.29 1.37 34.41
N HIS A 4 24.96 0.82 35.58
CA HIS A 4 24.05 -0.30 35.74
C HIS A 4 22.60 0.12 35.45
N ASP A 5 22.15 1.21 36.06
CA ASP A 5 20.82 1.77 35.84
C ASP A 5 20.63 2.08 34.35
N ARG A 6 21.63 2.69 33.72
CA ARG A 6 21.61 3.01 32.29
C ARG A 6 21.45 1.77 31.43
N LYS A 7 22.16 0.68 31.76
CA LYS A 7 22.02 -0.61 31.06
C LYS A 7 20.60 -1.19 31.24
N ALA A 8 20.08 -1.18 32.46
CA ALA A 8 18.74 -1.68 32.77
C ALA A 8 17.67 -0.90 32.00
N TRP A 9 17.81 0.42 31.89
CA TRP A 9 16.90 1.26 31.12
C TRP A 9 16.94 0.95 29.61
N TYR A 10 18.12 0.81 29.01
CA TYR A 10 18.20 0.40 27.59
C TYR A 10 17.63 -1.01 27.37
N GLN A 11 17.79 -1.92 28.33
CA GLN A 11 17.21 -3.25 28.25
C GLN A 11 15.67 -3.18 28.28
N SER A 12 15.09 -2.45 29.23
CA SER A 12 13.63 -2.31 29.33
C SER A 12 13.05 -1.65 28.06
N GLU A 13 13.75 -0.69 27.48
CA GLU A 13 13.30 -0.01 26.27
C GLU A 13 13.30 -0.94 25.05
N ARG A 14 14.31 -1.80 24.93
CA ARG A 14 14.35 -2.83 23.89
C ARG A 14 13.28 -3.89 24.05
N GLU A 15 13.03 -4.33 25.28
CA GLU A 15 11.97 -5.29 25.60
C GLU A 15 10.58 -4.69 25.31
N ARG A 16 10.37 -3.40 25.61
CA ARG A 16 9.16 -2.66 25.24
C ARG A 16 8.93 -2.65 23.73
N LEU A 17 9.94 -2.31 22.93
CA LEU A 17 9.84 -2.31 21.47
C LEU A 17 9.57 -3.71 20.92
N LYS A 18 10.22 -4.74 21.48
CA LYS A 18 10.00 -6.14 21.11
C LYS A 18 8.55 -6.55 21.39
N PHE A 19 8.02 -6.25 22.57
CA PHE A 19 6.63 -6.53 22.92
C PHE A 19 5.65 -5.81 22.00
N GLN A 20 5.90 -4.54 21.68
CA GLN A 20 5.07 -3.78 20.74
C GLN A 20 5.09 -4.40 19.33
N HIS A 21 6.24 -4.90 18.88
CA HIS A 21 6.34 -5.60 17.60
C HIS A 21 5.58 -6.93 17.62
N GLU A 22 5.75 -7.76 18.66
CA GLU A 22 5.06 -9.04 18.81
C GLU A 22 3.54 -8.92 18.92
N THR A 23 3.05 -7.82 19.50
CA THR A 23 1.62 -7.51 19.60
C THR A 23 1.09 -6.69 18.41
N VAL A 24 1.91 -6.47 17.37
CA VAL A 24 1.56 -5.72 16.16
C VAL A 24 1.16 -4.26 16.45
N GLN A 25 1.57 -3.73 17.60
CA GLN A 25 1.48 -2.30 17.90
C GLN A 25 2.59 -1.49 17.21
N LEU A 26 3.71 -2.14 16.87
CA LEU A 26 4.81 -1.57 16.10
C LEU A 26 5.06 -2.42 14.84
N VAL A 27 4.61 -1.89 13.70
CA VAL A 27 4.75 -2.57 12.40
C VAL A 27 5.93 -1.96 11.64
N PRO A 28 6.84 -2.78 11.08
CA PRO A 28 7.88 -2.28 10.20
C PRO A 28 7.28 -1.60 8.96
N VAL A 29 7.83 -0.44 8.59
CA VAL A 29 7.38 0.33 7.41
C VAL A 29 7.41 -0.53 6.14
N SER A 30 8.41 -1.42 6.00
CA SER A 30 8.51 -2.35 4.87
C SER A 30 7.30 -3.28 4.74
N ASP A 31 6.74 -3.73 5.86
CA ASP A 31 5.64 -4.69 5.88
C ASP A 31 4.33 -3.99 5.51
N VAL A 32 4.15 -2.75 5.96
CA VAL A 32 3.04 -1.88 5.55
C VAL A 32 3.13 -1.60 4.04
N ARG A 33 4.29 -1.12 3.56
CA ARG A 33 4.53 -0.84 2.13
C ARG A 33 4.25 -2.05 1.26
N ARG A 34 4.74 -3.23 1.65
CA ARG A 34 4.51 -4.48 0.93
C ARG A 34 3.02 -4.83 0.89
N SER A 35 2.33 -4.74 2.02
CA SER A 35 0.90 -5.08 2.11
C SER A 35 0.05 -4.18 1.21
N PHE A 36 0.28 -2.86 1.26
CA PHE A 36 -0.41 -1.91 0.39
C PHE A 36 -0.06 -2.10 -1.08
N SER A 37 1.21 -2.35 -1.41
CA SER A 37 1.64 -2.63 -2.78
C SER A 37 0.92 -3.84 -3.38
N VAL A 38 0.74 -4.92 -2.61
CA VAL A 38 -0.02 -6.10 -3.04
C VAL A 38 -1.48 -5.75 -3.35
N VAL A 39 -2.14 -4.98 -2.48
CA VAL A 39 -3.54 -4.58 -2.66
C VAL A 39 -3.71 -3.69 -3.88
N VAL A 40 -2.89 -2.63 -4.00
CA VAL A 40 -2.97 -1.69 -5.14
C VAL A 40 -2.70 -2.43 -6.45
N LYS A 41 -1.69 -3.31 -6.49
CA LYS A 41 -1.38 -4.12 -7.68
C LYS A 41 -2.56 -4.99 -8.09
N ALA A 42 -3.21 -5.66 -7.14
CA ALA A 42 -4.37 -6.51 -7.44
C ALA A 42 -5.53 -5.70 -8.05
N ILE A 43 -5.77 -4.48 -7.55
CA ILE A 43 -6.79 -3.57 -8.10
C ILE A 43 -6.42 -3.15 -9.52
N VAL A 44 -5.20 -2.66 -9.73
CA VAL A 44 -4.74 -2.19 -11.06
C VAL A 44 -4.81 -3.31 -12.11
N GLN A 45 -4.40 -4.53 -11.77
CA GLN A 45 -4.48 -5.68 -12.68
C GLN A 45 -5.91 -5.99 -13.14
N ILE A 46 -6.90 -5.82 -12.25
CA ILE A 46 -8.31 -6.00 -12.61
C ILE A 46 -8.76 -4.87 -13.55
N LEU A 47 -8.41 -3.63 -13.22
CA LEU A 47 -8.77 -2.47 -14.04
C LEU A 47 -8.18 -2.56 -15.46
N GLU A 48 -6.93 -2.99 -15.60
CA GLU A 48 -6.25 -3.13 -16.90
C GLU A 48 -6.92 -4.17 -17.81
N THR A 49 -7.48 -5.23 -17.24
CA THR A 49 -8.13 -6.30 -18.02
C THR A 49 -9.64 -6.11 -18.14
N TRP A 50 -10.20 -5.08 -17.50
CA TRP A 50 -11.64 -4.88 -17.47
C TRP A 50 -12.22 -4.48 -18.84
N PRO A 51 -11.60 -3.56 -19.62
CA PRO A 51 -12.05 -3.25 -20.98
C PRO A 51 -12.11 -4.50 -21.87
N ASP A 52 -11.07 -5.34 -21.85
CA ASP A 52 -11.02 -6.59 -22.62
C ASP A 52 -12.16 -7.54 -22.25
N ARG A 53 -12.54 -7.59 -20.98
CA ARG A 53 -13.66 -8.42 -20.51
C ARG A 53 -15.00 -7.83 -20.95
N LEU A 54 -15.16 -6.52 -20.97
CA LEU A 54 -16.38 -5.86 -21.48
C LEU A 54 -16.53 -6.08 -22.99
N GLU A 55 -15.44 -6.00 -23.75
CA GLU A 55 -15.44 -6.33 -25.18
C GLU A 55 -15.89 -7.77 -25.40
N ARG A 56 -15.22 -8.72 -24.74
CA ARG A 56 -15.44 -10.16 -24.96
C ARG A 56 -16.77 -10.67 -24.42
N ASP A 57 -17.10 -10.32 -23.18
CA ASP A 57 -18.22 -10.93 -22.45
C ASP A 57 -19.54 -10.18 -22.71
N ARG A 58 -19.47 -8.91 -23.13
CA ARG A 58 -20.64 -8.04 -23.31
C ARG A 58 -20.75 -7.43 -24.71
N GLY A 59 -19.78 -7.65 -25.59
CA GLY A 59 -19.82 -7.17 -26.98
C GLY A 59 -19.82 -5.65 -27.08
N TRP A 60 -19.15 -4.97 -26.15
CA TRP A 60 -19.09 -3.50 -26.15
C TRP A 60 -18.44 -2.98 -27.43
N THR A 61 -18.96 -1.85 -27.91
CA THR A 61 -18.41 -1.17 -29.09
C THR A 61 -17.13 -0.42 -28.75
N ALA A 62 -16.30 -0.13 -29.76
CA ALA A 62 -15.06 0.62 -29.59
C ALA A 62 -15.27 1.99 -28.89
N SER A 63 -16.38 2.69 -29.17
CA SER A 63 -16.68 3.97 -28.50
C SER A 63 -16.90 3.80 -27.00
N GLN A 64 -17.62 2.76 -26.60
CA GLN A 64 -17.91 2.49 -25.19
C GLN A 64 -16.67 2.01 -24.44
N LEU A 65 -15.81 1.23 -25.11
CA LEU A 65 -14.53 0.79 -24.54
C LEU A 65 -13.59 1.98 -24.32
N ASN A 66 -13.56 2.96 -25.24
CA ASN A 66 -12.80 4.19 -25.05
C ASN A 66 -13.28 4.99 -23.83
N GLU A 67 -14.59 5.10 -23.61
CA GLU A 67 -15.13 5.77 -22.42
C GLU A 67 -14.71 5.07 -21.12
N VAL A 68 -14.72 3.73 -21.09
CA VAL A 68 -14.25 2.96 -19.92
C VAL A 68 -12.75 3.14 -19.72
N GLN A 69 -11.97 3.12 -20.80
CA GLN A 69 -10.52 3.27 -20.73
C GLN A 69 -10.15 4.61 -20.09
N ILE A 70 -10.83 5.70 -20.47
CA ILE A 70 -10.63 7.02 -19.85
C ILE A 70 -10.85 6.96 -18.34
N VAL A 71 -11.95 6.36 -17.88
CA VAL A 71 -12.26 6.24 -16.45
C VAL A 71 -11.25 5.34 -15.73
N VAL A 72 -10.83 4.23 -16.36
CA VAL A 72 -9.81 3.34 -15.81
C VAL A 72 -8.49 4.10 -15.61
N ASP A 73 -8.08 4.89 -16.58
CA ASP A 73 -6.85 5.67 -16.52
C ASP A 73 -6.94 6.77 -15.44
N GLU A 74 -8.08 7.47 -15.33
CA GLU A 74 -8.32 8.43 -14.25
C GLU A 74 -8.22 7.78 -12.85
N ILE A 75 -8.75 6.56 -12.68
CA ILE A 75 -8.65 5.82 -11.42
C ILE A 75 -7.19 5.44 -11.14
N ARG A 76 -6.44 4.99 -12.16
CA ARG A 76 -5.02 4.62 -12.01
C ARG A 76 -4.17 5.82 -11.63
N ASP A 77 -4.36 6.96 -12.27
CA ASP A 77 -3.67 8.22 -11.94
C ASP A 77 -3.98 8.67 -10.52
N THR A 78 -5.23 8.48 -10.08
CA THR A 78 -5.63 8.79 -8.70
C THR A 78 -4.94 7.87 -7.70
N LEU A 79 -4.87 6.57 -7.98
CA LEU A 79 -4.18 5.59 -7.15
C LEU A 79 -2.67 5.88 -7.08
N GLU A 80 -2.04 6.24 -8.20
CA GLU A 80 -0.62 6.62 -8.25
C GLU A 80 -0.34 7.80 -7.32
N LYS A 81 -1.11 8.89 -7.46
CA LYS A 81 -0.95 10.09 -6.62
C LYS A 81 -1.11 9.79 -5.13
N ALA A 82 -2.09 8.95 -4.78
CA ALA A 82 -2.30 8.55 -3.40
C ALA A 82 -1.11 7.72 -2.85
N VAL A 83 -0.57 6.79 -3.66
CA VAL A 83 0.59 6.00 -3.27
C VAL A 83 1.83 6.88 -3.09
N ILE A 84 2.09 7.82 -4.01
CA ILE A 84 3.23 8.74 -3.90
C ILE A 84 3.10 9.61 -2.64
N ALA A 85 1.95 10.22 -2.39
CA ALA A 85 1.73 11.04 -1.21
C ALA A 85 1.98 10.26 0.09
N CYS A 86 1.49 9.01 0.19
CA CYS A 86 1.75 8.17 1.35
C CYS A 86 3.21 7.73 1.49
N CYS A 87 3.94 7.55 0.37
CA CYS A 87 5.36 7.22 0.41
C CYS A 87 6.21 8.40 0.89
N ASP A 88 5.94 9.61 0.40
CA ASP A 88 6.66 10.82 0.79
C ASP A 88 6.46 11.15 2.28
N GLU A 89 5.24 10.97 2.81
CA GLU A 89 4.97 11.10 4.25
C GLU A 89 5.68 10.04 5.11
N ALA A 90 5.93 8.84 4.56
CA ALA A 90 6.56 7.74 5.27
C ALA A 90 8.11 7.81 5.27
N ASP A 91 8.71 8.65 4.42
CA ASP A 91 10.16 8.86 4.34
C ASP A 91 10.64 10.15 5.07
N MET A 92 9.72 10.94 5.65
CA MET A 92 10.00 12.06 6.58
C MET A 92 10.05 11.60 8.04
#